data_AF-A0A2A5BYP3-F1
#
_entry.id   AF-A0A2A5BYP3-F1
#
_cell.length_a   1.000
_cell.length_b   1.000
_cell.length_c   1.000
_cell.angle_alpha   90.00
_cell.angle_beta   90.00
_cell.angle_gamma   90.00
#
_symmetry.space_group_name_H-M   'P 1'
#
loop_
_entity.id
_entity.type
_entity.pdbx_description
1 polymer ?
#
loop_
_entity_poly.entity_id
_entity_poly.type
_entity_poly.pdbx_seq_one_letter_code
_entity_poly.pdbx_strand_id
1 'polypeptide(L)'
;MRTTLFCLFILFSYSTLANDLEIFSVSFLCKKQEEGSFNKYLYHVGFYLKNVSNKELSVVSKIGGKKLVKRANENHELVLGLNPVIDINGTPLIPSAVKFELVKLQPGEATDIGYKFGSRKLLSNISLTYGISDLYGGRFGFWSGQVTLSKVTLNKRGDCK
;
A
#
# COMPACT_ATOMS: atom_id res chain seq x y z
N MET A 1 -51.54 -35.15 0.81
CA MET A 1 -50.22 -35.82 0.72
C MET A 1 -49.59 -35.38 -0.60
N ARG A 2 -48.44 -34.71 -0.73
CA ARG A 2 -47.31 -34.41 0.14
C ARG A 2 -46.88 -32.95 -0.16
N THR A 3 -46.70 -32.14 0.87
CA THR A 3 -46.03 -30.84 0.81
C THR A 3 -44.54 -31.10 1.01
N THR A 4 -43.75 -31.06 -0.07
CA THR A 4 -42.30 -31.19 0.01
C THR A 4 -41.70 -29.82 0.26
N LEU A 5 -41.43 -29.54 1.53
CA LEU A 5 -40.74 -28.33 1.99
C LEU A 5 -39.25 -28.46 1.62
N PHE A 6 -38.81 -27.75 0.58
CA PHE A 6 -37.40 -27.69 0.19
C PHE A 6 -36.70 -26.63 1.08
N CYS A 7 -36.08 -27.07 2.17
CA CYS A 7 -35.16 -26.23 2.95
C CYS A 7 -33.89 -26.00 2.13
N LEU A 8 -33.81 -24.86 1.46
CA LEU A 8 -32.57 -24.36 0.85
C LEU A 8 -31.64 -23.93 1.99
N PHE A 9 -30.68 -24.78 2.35
CA PHE A 9 -29.57 -24.42 3.23
C PHE A 9 -28.73 -23.35 2.51
N ILE A 10 -29.00 -22.09 2.85
CA ILE A 10 -28.15 -20.95 2.48
C ILE A 10 -26.83 -21.16 3.23
N LEU A 11 -25.86 -21.75 2.54
CA LEU A 11 -24.46 -21.66 2.93
C LEU A 11 -24.10 -20.17 2.90
N PHE A 12 -24.12 -19.56 4.08
CA PHE A 12 -23.48 -18.29 4.36
C PHE A 12 -21.98 -18.48 4.09
N SER A 13 -21.59 -18.32 2.83
CA SER A 13 -20.23 -17.96 2.45
C SER A 13 -20.00 -16.57 3.02
N TYR A 14 -19.63 -16.49 4.29
CA TYR A 14 -19.02 -15.29 4.86
C TYR A 14 -17.71 -15.09 4.10
N SER A 15 -17.77 -14.38 2.98
CA SER A 15 -16.62 -13.71 2.41
C SER A 15 -16.26 -12.59 3.36
N THR A 16 -15.66 -12.93 4.51
CA THR A 16 -14.90 -11.97 5.27
C THR A 16 -13.70 -11.61 4.40
N LEU A 17 -13.87 -10.64 3.51
CA LEU A 17 -12.80 -9.73 3.12
C LEU A 17 -12.45 -8.92 4.37
N ALA A 18 -11.97 -9.60 5.41
CA ALA A 18 -11.28 -8.98 6.50
C ALA A 18 -9.97 -8.49 5.88
N ASN A 19 -9.91 -7.20 5.58
CA ASN A 19 -8.64 -6.57 5.24
C ASN A 19 -7.78 -6.75 6.48
N ASP A 20 -6.84 -7.71 6.45
CA ASP A 20 -6.00 -8.04 7.61
C ASP A 20 -5.14 -6.84 8.08
N LEU A 21 -5.02 -5.82 7.22
CA LEU A 21 -4.26 -4.61 7.45
C LEU A 21 -5.12 -3.35 7.28
N GLU A 22 -4.80 -2.33 8.08
CA GLU A 22 -5.39 -0.99 8.03
C GLU A 22 -4.31 0.09 7.90
N ILE A 23 -4.52 1.08 7.03
CA ILE A 23 -3.69 2.28 6.94
C ILE A 23 -4.29 3.36 7.84
N PHE A 24 -3.48 3.95 8.73
CA PHE A 24 -3.92 5.06 9.58
C PHE A 24 -2.82 6.11 9.82
N SER A 25 -3.22 7.27 10.35
CA SER A 25 -2.35 8.42 10.68
C SER A 25 -1.42 8.86 9.53
N VAL A 26 -2.01 9.11 8.36
CA VAL A 26 -1.24 9.48 7.17
C VAL A 26 -0.70 10.91 7.27
N SER A 27 0.61 11.05 7.01
CA SER A 27 1.32 12.30 6.80
C SER A 27 1.61 12.46 5.32
N PHE A 28 1.01 13.46 4.68
CA PHE A 28 1.27 13.85 3.30
C PHE A 28 1.82 15.27 3.27
N LEU A 29 3.13 15.37 3.07
CA LEU A 29 3.89 16.62 3.09
C LEU A 29 4.46 16.91 1.71
N CYS A 30 4.66 18.19 1.38
CA CYS A 30 5.43 18.56 0.21
C CYS A 30 6.38 19.73 0.44
N LYS A 31 7.41 19.76 -0.39
CA LYS A 31 8.41 20.82 -0.50
C LYS A 31 8.55 21.20 -1.97
N LYS A 32 8.46 22.49 -2.29
CA LYS A 32 8.81 23.00 -3.62
C LYS A 32 10.32 22.88 -3.83
N GLN A 33 10.72 22.41 -5.01
CA GLN A 33 12.13 22.30 -5.38
C GLN A 33 12.63 23.57 -6.08
N GLU A 34 13.95 23.75 -6.08
CA GLU A 34 14.64 24.84 -6.74
C GLU A 34 14.41 24.82 -8.26
N GLU A 35 14.63 25.98 -8.90
CA GLU A 35 14.55 26.11 -10.35
C GLU A 35 15.57 25.20 -11.03
N GLY A 36 15.12 24.46 -12.07
CA GLY A 36 15.94 23.49 -12.80
C GLY A 36 15.71 22.03 -12.43
N SER A 37 15.00 21.73 -11.33
CA SER A 37 14.63 20.33 -11.04
C SER A 37 13.58 19.79 -12.02
N PHE A 38 13.76 18.53 -12.44
CA PHE A 38 12.78 17.82 -13.28
C PHE A 38 11.39 17.71 -12.61
N ASN A 39 11.37 17.61 -11.28
CA ASN A 39 10.13 17.59 -10.49
C ASN A 39 10.04 18.87 -9.66
N LYS A 40 9.04 19.71 -9.98
CA LYS A 40 8.80 20.97 -9.26
C LYS A 40 8.47 20.77 -7.78
N TYR A 41 7.84 19.65 -7.42
CA TYR A 41 7.43 19.34 -6.06
C TYR A 41 7.96 17.98 -5.63
N LEU A 42 8.50 17.92 -4.41
CA LEU A 42 8.87 16.68 -3.73
C LEU A 42 7.88 16.43 -2.59
N TYR A 43 7.35 15.22 -2.54
CA TYR A 43 6.42 14.77 -1.51
C TYR A 43 7.07 13.75 -0.60
N HIS A 44 6.66 13.78 0.66
CA HIS A 44 6.89 12.73 1.64
C HIS A 44 5.53 12.21 2.10
N VAL A 45 5.32 10.91 1.94
CA VAL A 45 4.15 10.20 2.47
C VAL A 45 4.65 9.24 3.55
N GLY A 46 4.10 9.38 4.75
CA GLY A 46 4.30 8.45 5.86
C GLY A 46 2.95 7.98 6.40
N PHE A 47 2.84 6.74 6.85
CA PHE A 47 1.63 6.21 7.48
C PHE A 47 1.98 5.02 8.37
N TYR A 48 1.05 4.64 9.24
CA TYR A 48 1.15 3.40 9.99
C TYR A 48 0.27 2.32 9.35
N LEU A 49 0.81 1.11 9.31
CA LEU A 49 0.16 -0.09 8.80
C LEU A 49 -0.12 -1.01 9.98
N LYS A 50 -1.39 -1.14 10.37
CA LYS A 50 -1.84 -1.91 11.54
C LYS A 50 -2.29 -3.30 11.14
N ASN A 51 -1.93 -4.31 11.92
CA ASN A 51 -2.56 -5.62 11.86
C ASN A 51 -3.91 -5.58 12.60
N VAL A 52 -5.00 -5.73 11.85
CA VAL A 52 -6.38 -5.79 12.39
C VAL A 52 -6.97 -7.20 12.34
N SER A 53 -6.18 -8.17 11.90
CA SER A 53 -6.53 -9.59 11.95
C SER A 53 -6.33 -10.18 13.35
N ASN A 54 -6.72 -11.44 13.52
CA ASN A 54 -6.55 -12.21 14.76
C ASN A 54 -5.28 -13.08 14.77
N LYS A 55 -4.37 -12.92 13.81
CA LYS A 55 -3.14 -13.73 13.66
C LYS A 55 -1.91 -12.85 13.49
N GLU A 56 -0.73 -13.39 13.80
CA GLU A 56 0.55 -12.74 13.46
C GLU A 56 0.67 -12.58 11.94
N LEU A 57 1.11 -11.40 11.50
CA LEU A 57 1.44 -11.12 10.11
C LEU A 57 2.89 -10.68 9.97
N SER A 58 3.57 -11.20 8.96
CA SER A 58 4.84 -10.63 8.49
C SER A 58 4.55 -9.64 7.38
N VAL A 59 4.97 -8.39 7.51
CA VAL A 59 4.73 -7.32 6.53
C VAL A 59 6.03 -6.73 6.02
N VAL A 60 6.01 -6.16 4.82
CA VAL A 60 7.15 -5.45 4.22
C VAL A 60 7.10 -3.99 4.67
N SER A 61 8.09 -3.53 5.45
CA SER A 61 8.15 -2.11 5.80
C SER A 61 8.90 -1.26 4.76
N LYS A 62 9.88 -1.85 4.07
CA LYS A 62 10.68 -1.14 3.06
C LYS A 62 10.04 -1.19 1.68
N ILE A 63 9.43 -0.09 1.28
CA ILE A 63 8.86 0.09 -0.06
C ILE A 63 9.97 0.25 -1.11
N GLY A 64 9.99 -0.64 -2.08
CA GLY A 64 10.92 -0.58 -3.22
C GLY A 64 10.35 0.20 -4.41
N GLY A 65 9.07 -0.04 -4.70
CA GLY A 65 8.38 0.44 -5.90
C GLY A 65 7.29 1.46 -5.60
N LYS A 66 7.13 2.41 -6.53
CA LYS A 66 6.00 3.34 -6.56
C LYS A 66 5.35 3.37 -7.93
N LYS A 67 4.05 3.61 -7.96
CA LYS A 67 3.33 4.01 -9.17
C LYS A 67 2.39 5.16 -8.83
N LEU A 68 2.54 6.29 -9.51
CA LEU A 68 1.58 7.38 -9.45
C LEU A 68 0.62 7.24 -10.63
N VAL A 69 -0.62 6.84 -10.35
CA VAL A 69 -1.65 6.60 -11.36
C VAL A 69 -2.60 7.79 -11.39
N LYS A 70 -2.74 8.43 -12.54
CA LYS A 70 -3.80 9.43 -12.73
C LYS A 70 -5.16 8.72 -12.80
N ARG A 71 -6.08 9.12 -11.93
CA ARG A 71 -7.49 8.69 -11.93
C ARG A 71 -8.36 9.79 -12.54
N ALA A 72 -9.66 9.55 -12.65
CA ALA A 72 -10.62 10.54 -13.14
C ALA A 72 -10.58 11.83 -12.29
N ASN A 73 -10.96 12.96 -12.87
CA ASN A 73 -11.08 14.26 -12.20
C ASN A 73 -9.78 14.76 -11.52
N GLU A 74 -8.63 14.50 -12.13
CA GLU A 74 -7.30 14.90 -11.64
C GLU A 74 -6.89 14.32 -10.26
N ASN A 75 -7.66 13.39 -9.71
CA ASN A 75 -7.24 12.61 -8.55
C ASN A 75 -6.07 11.71 -8.94
N HIS A 76 -5.10 11.58 -8.05
CA HIS A 76 -3.96 10.68 -8.25
C HIS A 76 -4.00 9.58 -7.20
N GLU A 77 -3.65 8.37 -7.59
CA GLU A 77 -3.42 7.27 -6.67
C GLU A 77 -1.92 7.00 -6.58
N LEU A 78 -1.40 7.03 -5.37
CA LEU A 78 -0.05 6.58 -5.06
C LEU A 78 -0.12 5.12 -4.62
N VAL A 79 0.36 4.23 -5.47
CA VAL A 79 0.53 2.82 -5.15
C VAL A 79 1.96 2.58 -4.70
N LEU A 80 2.13 2.07 -3.48
CA LEU A 80 3.40 1.71 -2.86
C LEU A 80 3.48 0.19 -2.74
N GLY A 81 4.61 -0.39 -3.15
CA GLY A 81 4.81 -1.83 -3.11
C GLY A 81 6.26 -2.23 -3.31
N LEU A 82 6.47 -3.46 -3.78
CA LEU A 82 7.79 -3.96 -4.12
C LEU A 82 8.22 -3.51 -5.51
N ASN A 83 9.54 -3.49 -5.75
CA ASN A 83 10.06 -3.37 -7.11
C ASN A 83 9.65 -4.61 -7.94
N PRO A 84 9.43 -4.45 -9.26
CA PRO A 84 9.23 -5.58 -10.14
C PRO A 84 10.45 -6.52 -10.08
N VAL A 85 10.21 -7.79 -10.40
CA VAL A 85 11.28 -8.78 -10.54
C VAL A 85 12.23 -8.30 -11.63
N ILE A 86 13.51 -8.24 -11.30
CA ILE A 86 14.58 -7.97 -12.26
C ILE A 86 15.09 -9.34 -12.73
N ASP A 87 15.24 -9.52 -14.03
CA ASP A 87 15.94 -10.67 -14.59
C ASP A 87 17.29 -10.24 -15.19
N ILE A 88 18.28 -11.13 -15.13
CA ILE A 88 19.52 -11.03 -15.90
C ILE A 88 19.57 -12.24 -16.82
N ASN A 89 19.50 -12.01 -18.13
CA ASN A 89 19.56 -13.06 -19.15
C ASN A 89 18.53 -14.18 -18.89
N GLY A 90 17.29 -13.82 -18.52
CA GLY A 90 16.22 -14.78 -18.21
C GLY A 90 16.32 -15.42 -16.82
N THR A 91 17.32 -15.07 -16.00
CA THR A 91 17.44 -15.54 -14.62
C THR A 91 16.87 -14.50 -13.65
N PRO A 92 15.81 -14.81 -12.89
CA PRO A 92 15.23 -13.87 -11.94
C PRO A 92 16.21 -13.60 -10.79
N LEU A 93 16.54 -12.33 -10.56
CA LEU A 93 17.28 -11.90 -9.39
C LEU A 93 16.36 -11.87 -8.18
N ILE A 94 16.65 -12.76 -7.24
CA ILE A 94 15.90 -12.81 -5.99
C ILE A 94 16.59 -11.94 -4.94
N PRO A 95 15.93 -10.89 -4.43
CA PRO A 95 16.47 -10.08 -3.34
C PRO A 95 16.58 -10.88 -2.03
N SER A 96 17.47 -10.46 -1.14
CA SER A 96 17.54 -11.02 0.22
C SER A 96 16.34 -10.58 1.06
N ALA A 97 15.98 -11.39 2.07
CA ALA A 97 14.89 -11.07 3.00
C ALA A 97 15.11 -9.73 3.72
N VAL A 98 16.36 -9.43 4.08
CA VAL A 98 16.75 -8.16 4.73
C VAL A 98 16.41 -6.95 3.87
N LYS A 99 16.43 -7.08 2.54
CA LYS A 99 16.09 -5.99 1.63
C LYS A 99 14.64 -5.52 1.76
N PHE A 100 13.75 -6.37 2.27
CA PHE A 100 12.35 -6.04 2.47
C PHE A 100 12.05 -5.42 3.84
N GLU A 101 12.99 -5.47 4.78
CA GLU A 101 12.78 -5.07 6.18
C GLU A 101 11.47 -5.67 6.72
N LEU A 102 11.42 -7.00 6.79
CA LEU A 102 10.22 -7.71 7.23
C LEU A 102 9.97 -7.44 8.72
N VAL A 103 8.75 -7.02 9.05
CA VAL A 103 8.30 -6.77 10.42
C VAL A 103 7.20 -7.75 10.75
N LYS A 104 7.32 -8.45 11.89
CA LYS A 104 6.26 -9.27 12.44
C LYS A 104 5.35 -8.40 13.29
N LEU A 105 4.04 -8.44 13.02
CA LEU A 105 3.01 -7.70 13.73
C LEU A 105 2.05 -8.69 14.38
N GLN A 106 1.98 -8.66 15.71
CA GLN A 106 0.89 -9.26 16.47
C GLN A 106 -0.44 -8.53 16.20
N PRO A 107 -1.59 -9.16 16.50
CA PRO A 107 -2.88 -8.47 16.46
C PRO A 107 -2.86 -7.13 17.20
N GLY A 108 -3.22 -6.05 16.51
CA GLY A 108 -3.24 -4.70 17.06
C GLY A 108 -1.93 -3.90 16.93
N GLU A 109 -0.81 -4.53 16.61
CA GLU A 109 0.47 -3.85 16.38
C GLU A 109 0.51 -3.16 15.02
N ALA A 110 1.41 -2.18 14.88
CA ALA A 110 1.61 -1.44 13.65
C ALA A 110 3.09 -1.20 13.37
N THR A 111 3.41 -1.05 12.09
CA THR A 111 4.72 -0.57 11.61
C THR A 111 4.55 0.74 10.85
N ASP A 112 5.60 1.55 10.79
CA ASP A 112 5.62 2.73 9.94
C ASP A 112 6.04 2.37 8.51
N ILE A 113 5.46 3.10 7.55
CA ILE A 113 5.81 3.03 6.14
C ILE A 113 6.04 4.45 5.65
N GLY A 114 7.23 4.71 5.10
CA GLY A 114 7.64 6.02 4.60
C GLY A 114 8.11 5.96 3.15
N TYR A 115 7.71 6.95 2.34
CA TYR A 115 8.14 7.02 0.96
C TYR A 115 8.21 8.45 0.40
N LYS A 116 9.17 8.70 -0.50
CA LYS A 116 9.37 9.99 -1.18
C LYS A 116 9.13 9.89 -2.68
N PHE A 117 8.44 10.87 -3.25
CA PHE A 117 8.20 10.93 -4.70
C PHE A 117 8.11 12.36 -5.22
N GLY A 118 8.46 12.55 -6.49
CA GLY A 118 8.38 13.84 -7.17
C GLY A 118 7.14 13.96 -8.04
N SER A 119 6.66 15.18 -8.25
CA SER A 119 5.65 15.52 -9.25
C SER A 119 5.95 16.88 -9.87
N ARG A 120 5.53 17.06 -11.13
CA ARG A 120 5.55 18.36 -11.81
C ARG A 120 4.39 19.26 -11.39
N LYS A 121 3.29 18.69 -10.91
CA LYS A 121 2.08 19.41 -10.47
C LYS A 121 1.93 19.37 -8.96
N LEU A 122 1.29 20.41 -8.40
CA LEU A 122 0.90 20.41 -7.00
C LEU A 122 -0.27 19.43 -6.81
N LEU A 123 -0.08 18.45 -5.93
CA LEU A 123 -1.07 17.45 -5.57
C LEU A 123 -1.68 17.86 -4.22
N SER A 124 -2.94 18.26 -4.24
CA SER A 124 -3.66 18.63 -3.02
C SER A 124 -4.23 17.43 -2.28
N ASN A 125 -4.53 16.36 -3.02
CA ASN A 125 -5.05 15.11 -2.49
C ASN A 125 -4.49 13.93 -3.30
N ILE A 126 -4.49 12.76 -2.68
CA ILE A 126 -4.20 11.48 -3.32
C ILE A 126 -5.09 10.39 -2.71
N SER A 127 -5.29 9.29 -3.42
CA SER A 127 -5.56 8.00 -2.79
C SER A 127 -4.23 7.31 -2.51
N LEU A 128 -4.12 6.62 -1.38
CA LEU A 128 -2.92 5.92 -0.97
C LEU A 128 -3.21 4.43 -0.93
N THR A 129 -2.39 3.66 -1.63
CA THR A 129 -2.51 2.21 -1.72
C THR A 129 -1.20 1.56 -1.29
N TYR A 130 -1.25 0.71 -0.28
CA TYR A 130 -0.17 -0.25 0.02
C TYR A 130 -0.56 -1.59 -0.61
N GLY A 131 0.24 -2.03 -1.57
CA GLY A 131 0.00 -3.23 -2.36
C GLY A 131 1.25 -4.09 -2.47
N ILE A 132 1.18 -5.30 -1.93
CA ILE A 132 2.27 -6.27 -1.99
C ILE A 132 1.81 -7.45 -2.86
N SER A 133 2.53 -7.68 -3.96
CA SER A 133 2.27 -8.84 -4.81
C SER A 133 2.78 -10.12 -4.14
N ASP A 134 2.15 -11.23 -4.52
CA ASP A 134 2.50 -12.59 -4.11
C ASP A 134 3.82 -13.09 -4.74
N LEU A 135 4.37 -12.38 -5.73
CA LEU A 135 5.59 -12.74 -6.47
C LEU A 135 6.76 -13.18 -5.58
N TYR A 136 6.92 -12.57 -4.40
CA TYR A 136 7.89 -13.00 -3.40
C TYR A 136 7.25 -13.56 -2.10
N GLY A 137 5.92 -13.45 -1.95
CA GLY A 137 5.18 -13.85 -0.76
C GLY A 137 5.37 -15.33 -0.42
N GLY A 138 5.31 -16.20 -1.43
CA GLY A 138 5.52 -17.65 -1.24
C GLY A 138 6.94 -18.02 -0.76
N ARG A 139 7.95 -17.18 -1.02
CA ARG A 139 9.35 -17.43 -0.62
C ARG A 139 9.67 -16.90 0.77
N PHE A 140 9.14 -15.75 1.14
CA PHE A 140 9.50 -15.07 2.39
C PHE A 140 8.38 -15.05 3.44
N GLY A 141 7.21 -15.61 3.13
CA GLY A 141 6.11 -15.80 4.07
C GLY A 141 5.52 -14.49 4.59
N PHE A 142 5.61 -13.40 3.82
CA PHE A 142 4.98 -12.13 4.16
C PHE A 142 3.55 -12.04 3.60
N TRP A 143 2.77 -11.13 4.16
CA TRP A 143 1.42 -10.80 3.71
C TRP A 143 1.42 -10.23 2.29
N SER A 144 0.53 -10.75 1.44
CA SER A 144 0.28 -10.24 0.10
C SER A 144 -1.18 -9.82 -0.05
N GLY A 145 -1.41 -8.70 -0.72
CA GLY A 145 -2.72 -8.11 -0.86
C GLY A 145 -2.64 -6.61 -1.09
N GLN A 146 -3.78 -5.94 -0.99
CA GLN A 146 -3.88 -4.49 -1.15
C GLN A 146 -4.77 -3.88 -0.08
N VAL A 147 -4.30 -2.81 0.55
CA VAL A 147 -5.11 -1.92 1.40
C VAL A 147 -5.03 -0.51 0.84
N THR A 148 -6.19 0.15 0.75
CA THR A 148 -6.33 1.47 0.15
C THR A 148 -7.00 2.43 1.12
N LEU A 149 -6.41 3.60 1.31
CA LEU A 149 -7.03 4.73 1.98
C LEU A 149 -7.37 5.80 0.95
N SER A 150 -8.67 6.07 0.82
CA SER A 150 -9.18 7.10 -0.08
C SER A 150 -8.98 8.50 0.50
N LYS A 151 -8.68 9.48 -0.37
CA LYS A 151 -8.74 10.92 -0.05
C LYS A 151 -7.81 11.35 1.11
N VAL A 152 -6.52 11.08 0.95
CA VAL A 152 -5.46 11.68 1.77
C VAL A 152 -5.24 13.13 1.30
N THR A 153 -5.35 14.09 2.22
CA THR A 153 -5.19 15.51 1.93
C THR A 153 -3.82 16.00 2.39
N LEU A 154 -3.22 16.90 1.63
CA LEU A 154 -1.93 17.50 1.97
C LEU A 154 -2.01 18.25 3.31
N ASN A 155 -1.18 17.87 4.29
CA ASN A 155 -1.29 18.35 5.67
C ASN A 155 -0.95 19.85 5.81
N LYS A 156 0.00 20.37 5.02
CA LYS A 156 0.39 21.80 5.01
C LYS A 156 0.69 22.27 3.59
N ARG A 157 -0.11 23.21 3.07
CA ARG A 157 0.12 23.82 1.74
C ARG A 157 1.22 24.89 1.73
N GLY A 158 1.59 25.44 2.88
CA GLY A 158 2.52 26.57 2.99
C GLY A 158 3.91 26.27 2.44
N ASP A 159 4.43 25.07 2.71
CA ASP A 159 5.78 24.63 2.32
C ASP A 159 5.88 24.24 0.82
N CYS A 160 4.74 24.28 0.12
CA CYS A 160 4.61 23.97 -1.30
C CYS A 160 4.42 25.22 -2.18
N LYS A 161 4.51 26.43 -1.63
CA LYS A 161 4.36 27.70 -2.37
C LYS A 161 5.69 28.24 -2.86
#